data_AF-F6U3W3-F1
#
_entry.id   AF-F6U3W3-F1
#
_cell.length_a   1.000
_cell.length_b   1.000
_cell.length_c   1.000
_cell.angle_alpha   90.00
_cell.angle_beta   90.00
_cell.angle_gamma   90.00
#
_symmetry.space_group_name_H-M   'P 1'
#
loop_
_entity.id
_entity.type
_entity.pdbx_description
1 polymer ?
#
loop_
_entity_poly.entity_id
_entity_poly.type
_entity_poly.pdbx_seq_one_letter_code
_entity_poly.pdbx_strand_id
1 'polypeptide(L)'
;MKMMLSLVWLLIAIAHKAEPLISENFSECREFFYRRQIPQGFEGIAQKNVEDSPAYICQRYKNIDYFASLYDRGRHVPLYSAYILNRKHESLHRRNTFDVEPQLINIGLSPSMQSESTTETAITDKKIPGNPKTLIAFSQAVNADYGNRSYHRGHLNPVCHHETKAAQDATFTLTNAVPMVSGFNQGKWRVHEKRMIEETKDCNITYVVTGIIPGNNRLNNRVNIPSRVWSAYCCVNNNGKPVKSGAVLAENTKGAVVSKIEDLPRQLKNILGNITFSIFENNCQKNVKSRKAAGTI
;
A
#
# COMPACT_ATOMS: atom_id res chain seq x y z
N MET A 1 -26.08 60.17 23.34
CA MET A 1 -27.04 59.07 23.15
C MET A 1 -26.40 58.15 22.10
N LYS A 2 -25.66 57.09 22.49
CA LYS A 2 -26.16 55.69 22.66
C LYS A 2 -27.06 55.31 21.46
N MET A 3 -26.80 54.32 20.63
CA MET A 3 -26.22 52.97 20.77
C MET A 3 -25.77 52.52 19.36
N MET A 4 -24.59 51.92 19.17
CA MET A 4 -24.35 50.46 19.21
C MET A 4 -25.39 49.61 18.47
N LEU A 5 -24.97 48.92 17.40
CA LEU A 5 -25.45 47.67 16.77
C LEU A 5 -25.03 47.80 15.28
N SER A 6 -24.21 46.96 14.65
CA SER A 6 -23.94 45.54 14.82
C SER A 6 -22.60 45.23 14.14
N LEU A 7 -21.60 44.82 14.92
CA LEU A 7 -20.31 44.31 14.44
C LEU A 7 -20.26 42.76 14.52
N VAL A 8 -21.42 42.10 14.44
CA VAL A 8 -21.56 40.64 14.71
C VAL A 8 -21.92 39.83 13.45
N TRP A 9 -21.47 40.25 12.26
CA TRP A 9 -21.67 39.46 11.04
C TRP A 9 -20.41 39.34 10.17
N LEU A 10 -19.23 39.26 10.80
CA LEU A 10 -17.99 38.87 10.11
C LEU A 10 -17.26 37.72 10.81
N LEU A 11 -18.02 36.70 11.19
CA LEU A 11 -17.49 35.35 11.39
C LEU A 11 -18.15 34.44 10.36
N ILE A 12 -17.86 34.69 9.07
CA ILE A 12 -17.96 33.62 8.09
C ILE A 12 -16.84 32.66 8.48
N ALA A 13 -17.21 31.65 9.26
CA ALA A 13 -16.38 30.49 9.50
C ALA A 13 -15.94 29.98 8.13
N ILE A 14 -14.68 30.22 7.78
CA ILE A 14 -13.99 29.38 6.81
C ILE A 14 -13.82 28.05 7.54
N ALA A 15 -14.90 27.28 7.58
CA ALA A 15 -14.82 25.85 7.67
C ALA A 15 -14.04 25.46 6.42
N HIS A 16 -12.71 25.40 6.55
CA HIS A 16 -11.94 24.48 5.76
C HIS A 16 -12.61 23.15 6.06
N LYS A 17 -13.51 22.73 5.17
CA LYS A 17 -13.95 21.34 5.13
C LYS A 17 -12.67 20.59 4.85
N ALA A 18 -11.98 20.16 5.91
CA ALA A 18 -10.99 19.12 5.78
C ALA A 18 -11.77 17.94 5.21
N GLU A 19 -11.59 17.70 3.91
CA GLU A 19 -12.17 16.54 3.27
C GLU A 19 -11.69 15.32 4.04
N PRO A 20 -12.60 14.44 4.49
CA PRO A 20 -12.22 13.33 5.33
C PRO A 20 -11.39 12.35 4.49
N LEU A 21 -10.07 12.41 4.66
CA LEU A 21 -9.20 11.34 4.19
C LEU A 21 -9.67 10.02 4.83
N ILE A 22 -9.73 8.96 4.03
CA ILE A 22 -10.14 7.62 4.47
C ILE A 22 -9.34 7.18 5.70
N SER A 23 -8.05 7.47 5.69
CA SER A 23 -7.19 7.48 6.87
C SER A 23 -6.28 8.71 6.80
N GLU A 24 -6.17 9.47 7.88
CA GLU A 24 -5.26 10.62 7.93
C GLU A 24 -3.81 10.12 8.02
N ASN A 25 -3.15 9.96 6.87
CA ASN A 25 -1.77 9.46 6.77
C ASN A 25 -1.52 8.16 7.56
N PHE A 26 -2.42 7.18 7.43
CA PHE A 26 -2.37 5.89 8.14
C PHE A 26 -2.39 5.99 9.67
N SER A 27 -2.94 7.06 10.26
CA SER A 27 -2.94 7.28 11.72
C SER A 27 -3.41 6.07 12.54
N GLU A 28 -4.38 5.32 12.02
CA GLU A 28 -4.98 4.15 12.67
C GLU A 28 -4.17 2.85 12.52
N CYS A 29 -3.27 2.76 11.52
CA CYS A 29 -2.56 1.52 11.19
C CYS A 29 -1.03 1.71 11.06
N ARG A 30 -0.47 2.65 11.83
CA ARG A 30 0.98 2.97 11.83
C ARG A 30 1.86 1.80 12.29
N GLU A 31 1.31 0.79 12.95
CA GLU A 31 2.01 -0.40 13.44
C GLU A 31 2.62 -1.26 12.33
N PHE A 32 2.11 -1.18 11.10
CA PHE A 32 2.68 -1.89 9.94
C PHE A 32 3.95 -1.23 9.38
N PHE A 33 4.32 -0.06 9.92
CA PHE A 33 5.48 0.69 9.48
C PHE A 33 6.61 0.62 10.52
N TYR A 34 7.83 0.41 10.05
CA TYR A 34 9.00 0.44 10.94
C TYR A 34 9.06 1.78 11.68
N ARG A 35 9.13 1.73 13.02
CA ARG A 35 9.09 2.90 13.90
C ARG A 35 7.90 3.84 13.66
N ARG A 36 6.80 3.31 13.11
CA ARG A 36 5.59 4.08 12.79
C ARG A 36 5.82 5.18 11.74
N GLN A 37 6.92 5.12 10.99
CA GLN A 37 7.27 6.08 9.94
C GLN A 37 6.86 5.57 8.56
N ILE A 38 6.01 6.34 7.88
CA ILE A 38 5.51 5.98 6.55
C ILE A 38 6.57 6.26 5.46
N PRO A 39 6.60 5.48 4.37
CA PRO A 39 7.40 5.80 3.20
C PRO A 39 7.11 7.21 2.69
N GLN A 40 8.13 7.90 2.20
CA GLN A 40 8.06 9.28 1.71
C GLN A 40 8.26 9.36 0.21
N GLY A 41 7.57 10.29 -0.45
CA GLY A 41 7.74 10.63 -1.87
C GLY A 41 6.78 9.91 -2.81
N PHE A 42 5.95 8.99 -2.31
CA PHE A 42 5.07 8.18 -3.16
C PHE A 42 3.79 8.93 -3.57
N GLU A 43 3.35 9.92 -2.79
CA GLU A 43 2.31 10.88 -3.20
C GLU A 43 2.74 11.67 -4.44
N GLY A 44 4.06 11.91 -4.56
CA GLY A 44 4.67 12.56 -5.71
C GLY A 44 4.41 11.84 -7.02
N ILE A 45 4.28 10.51 -7.01
CA ILE A 45 4.10 9.68 -8.21
C ILE A 45 2.64 9.33 -8.53
N ALA A 46 1.70 9.63 -7.62
CA ALA A 46 0.27 9.44 -7.87
C ALA A 46 -0.21 10.24 -9.09
N GLN A 47 -1.24 9.76 -9.77
CA GLN A 47 -1.82 10.46 -10.92
C GLN A 47 -2.38 11.82 -10.46
N LYS A 48 -1.95 12.88 -11.14
CA LYS A 48 -2.36 14.26 -10.82
C LYS A 48 -3.78 14.53 -11.31
N ASN A 49 -4.42 15.55 -10.74
CA ASN A 49 -5.76 16.00 -11.09
C ASN A 49 -6.83 14.91 -10.91
N VAL A 50 -6.64 14.07 -9.91
CA VAL A 50 -7.65 13.09 -9.48
C VAL A 50 -7.96 13.40 -8.02
N GLU A 51 -9.22 13.72 -7.76
CA GLU A 51 -9.75 14.01 -6.43
C GLU A 51 -9.49 12.83 -5.48
N ASP A 52 -9.17 13.14 -4.22
CA ASP A 52 -8.84 12.18 -3.17
C ASP A 52 -7.70 11.19 -3.51
N SER A 53 -6.86 11.49 -4.51
CA SER A 53 -5.76 10.62 -4.94
C SER A 53 -4.39 11.18 -4.53
N PRO A 54 -3.51 10.36 -3.93
CA PRO A 54 -3.74 8.98 -3.51
C PRO A 54 -4.54 8.87 -2.21
N ALA A 55 -5.21 7.74 -2.02
CA ALA A 55 -5.91 7.40 -0.79
C ALA A 55 -5.02 6.60 0.17
N TYR A 56 -5.03 6.97 1.45
CA TYR A 56 -4.40 6.20 2.53
C TYR A 56 -5.42 5.21 3.08
N ILE A 57 -5.16 3.91 2.92
CA ILE A 57 -6.08 2.83 3.28
C ILE A 57 -5.46 1.96 4.38
N CYS A 58 -6.11 1.89 5.54
CA CYS A 58 -5.87 0.82 6.51
C CYS A 58 -6.71 -0.38 6.11
N GLN A 59 -6.03 -1.45 5.68
CA GLN A 59 -6.65 -2.57 4.98
C GLN A 59 -7.28 -3.51 5.99
N ARG A 60 -8.58 -3.31 6.20
CA ARG A 60 -9.35 -3.93 7.26
C ARG A 60 -10.17 -5.09 6.73
N TYR A 61 -10.04 -6.26 7.33
CA TYR A 61 -10.82 -7.44 7.01
C TYR A 61 -11.51 -7.96 8.27
N LYS A 62 -12.83 -8.16 8.21
CA LYS A 62 -13.64 -8.53 9.39
C LYS A 62 -13.37 -7.62 10.60
N ASN A 63 -13.26 -6.31 10.34
CA ASN A 63 -13.01 -5.25 11.33
C ASN A 63 -11.63 -5.28 12.02
N ILE A 64 -10.67 -6.04 11.48
CA ILE A 64 -9.28 -6.06 11.97
C ILE A 64 -8.36 -5.53 10.87
N ASP A 65 -7.45 -4.62 11.23
CA ASP A 65 -6.42 -4.16 10.30
C ASP A 65 -5.33 -5.21 10.13
N TYR A 66 -4.93 -5.45 8.89
CA TYR A 66 -3.88 -6.43 8.58
C TYR A 66 -2.66 -5.83 7.87
N PHE A 67 -2.83 -4.70 7.20
CA PHE A 67 -1.77 -3.99 6.50
C PHE A 67 -2.24 -2.57 6.11
N ALA A 68 -1.35 -1.78 5.50
CA ALA A 68 -1.65 -0.46 4.98
C ALA A 68 -1.36 -0.39 3.48
N SER A 69 -2.10 0.40 2.71
CA SER A 69 -1.84 0.64 1.28
C SER A 69 -2.06 2.09 0.89
N LEU A 70 -1.10 2.67 0.15
CA LEU A 70 -1.26 3.98 -0.48
C LEU A 70 -1.77 3.74 -1.90
N TYR A 71 -3.02 4.14 -2.17
CA TYR A 71 -3.74 3.74 -3.36
C TYR A 71 -3.92 4.90 -4.34
N ASP A 72 -3.41 4.74 -5.57
CA ASP A 72 -3.63 5.72 -6.64
C ASP A 72 -5.01 5.48 -7.26
N ARG A 73 -5.98 6.31 -6.86
CA ARG A 73 -7.36 6.25 -7.37
C ARG A 73 -7.44 6.55 -8.86
N GLY A 74 -6.50 7.33 -9.40
CA GLY A 74 -6.46 7.65 -10.83
C GLY A 74 -5.99 6.48 -11.68
N ARG A 75 -5.11 5.65 -11.13
CA ARG A 75 -4.53 4.48 -11.82
C ARG A 75 -5.15 3.15 -11.42
N HIS A 76 -6.03 3.15 -10.44
CA HIS A 76 -6.67 1.98 -9.85
C HIS A 76 -5.67 0.91 -9.38
N VAL A 77 -4.55 1.35 -8.79
CA VAL A 77 -3.50 0.46 -8.27
C VAL A 77 -2.91 1.01 -6.97
N PRO A 78 -2.52 0.15 -6.02
CA PRO A 78 -1.66 0.57 -4.92
C PRO A 78 -0.30 1.01 -5.44
N LEU A 79 0.19 2.17 -4.97
CA LEU A 79 1.57 2.61 -5.15
C LEU A 79 2.52 1.79 -4.27
N TYR A 80 2.08 1.49 -3.06
CA TYR A 80 2.70 0.50 -2.19
C TYR A 80 1.71 -0.09 -1.18
N SER A 81 2.08 -1.23 -0.61
CA SER A 81 1.47 -1.84 0.57
C SER A 81 2.54 -2.13 1.62
N ALA A 82 2.26 -1.80 2.89
CA ALA A 82 3.17 -1.98 4.03
C ALA A 82 2.54 -2.93 5.06
N TYR A 83 3.29 -3.91 5.54
CA TYR A 83 2.80 -5.02 6.35
C TYR A 83 3.90 -5.67 7.19
N ILE A 84 3.50 -6.54 8.12
CA ILE A 84 4.42 -7.38 8.89
C ILE A 84 4.42 -8.79 8.28
N LEU A 85 5.61 -9.30 7.96
CA LEU A 85 5.81 -10.71 7.63
C LEU A 85 5.90 -11.49 8.95
N ASN A 86 4.97 -12.40 9.18
CA ASN A 86 4.87 -13.17 10.43
C ASN A 86 4.81 -14.70 10.22
N ARG A 87 5.03 -15.19 9.01
CA ARG A 87 4.91 -16.62 8.71
C ARG A 87 5.95 -17.48 9.44
N LYS A 88 5.45 -18.49 10.17
CA LYS A 88 6.27 -19.53 10.84
C LYS A 88 6.05 -20.94 10.28
N HIS A 89 4.88 -21.22 9.70
CA HIS A 89 4.52 -22.53 9.17
C HIS A 89 3.86 -22.48 7.79
N GLU A 90 3.85 -23.61 7.07
CA GLU A 90 3.16 -23.74 5.79
C GLU A 90 1.69 -24.11 5.99
N SER A 91 0.82 -23.11 6.14
CA SER A 91 -0.58 -23.26 5.75
C SER A 91 -0.87 -22.21 4.67
N LEU A 92 -1.34 -22.64 3.51
CA LEU A 92 -1.70 -21.73 2.43
C LEU A 92 -3.15 -22.00 2.05
N HIS A 93 -4.04 -21.10 2.45
CA HIS A 93 -5.39 -21.05 1.93
C HIS A 93 -5.46 -19.93 0.89
N ARG A 94 -5.94 -20.25 -0.32
CA ARG A 94 -6.13 -19.24 -1.37
C ARG A 94 -7.60 -19.09 -1.71
N ARG A 95 -8.12 -17.89 -1.49
CA ARG A 95 -9.36 -17.42 -2.11
C ARG A 95 -9.14 -17.27 -3.62
N ASN A 96 -10.23 -17.26 -4.38
CA ASN A 96 -10.23 -17.02 -5.83
C ASN A 96 -10.89 -15.68 -6.21
N THR A 97 -11.62 -15.07 -5.26
CA THR A 97 -12.26 -13.75 -5.38
C THR A 97 -11.47 -12.71 -4.59
N PHE A 98 -11.46 -11.48 -5.12
CA PHE A 98 -10.88 -10.33 -4.43
C PHE A 98 -12.00 -9.38 -4.03
N ASP A 99 -11.88 -8.85 -2.82
CA ASP A 99 -12.77 -7.84 -2.28
C ASP A 99 -12.40 -6.44 -2.82
N VAL A 100 -13.29 -5.49 -2.56
CA VAL A 100 -13.16 -4.05 -2.83
C VAL A 100 -13.28 -3.27 -1.53
N GLU A 101 -12.86 -2.00 -1.53
CA GLU A 101 -12.95 -1.10 -0.38
C GLU A 101 -14.20 -0.21 -0.47
N PRO A 102 -15.25 -0.45 0.34
CA PRO A 102 -16.46 0.37 0.32
C PRO A 102 -16.17 1.83 0.68
N GLN A 103 -15.23 2.07 1.59
CA GLN A 103 -14.80 3.40 2.01
C GLN A 103 -14.20 4.27 0.89
N LEU A 104 -13.75 3.69 -0.23
CA LEU A 104 -13.32 4.47 -1.40
C LEU A 104 -14.51 5.10 -2.15
N ILE A 105 -15.71 4.53 -2.06
CA ILE A 105 -16.92 5.08 -2.69
C ILE A 105 -17.52 6.18 -1.83
N ASN A 106 -17.64 5.93 -0.52
CA ASN A 106 -18.21 6.87 0.43
C ASN A 106 -17.71 6.53 1.84
N ILE A 107 -17.19 7.51 2.57
CA ILE A 107 -16.66 7.32 3.94
C ILE A 107 -17.69 6.80 4.95
N GLY A 108 -18.99 6.94 4.67
CA GLY A 108 -20.06 6.37 5.47
C GLY A 108 -20.27 4.88 5.27
N LEU A 109 -19.65 4.24 4.26
CA LEU A 109 -19.70 2.80 4.05
C LEU A 109 -18.71 2.06 4.96
N SER A 110 -18.76 0.73 4.94
CA SER A 110 -17.89 -0.12 5.76
C SER A 110 -16.41 0.25 5.56
N PRO A 111 -15.63 0.44 6.65
CA PRO A 111 -14.19 0.57 6.55
C PRO A 111 -13.49 -0.77 6.32
N SER A 112 -14.20 -1.90 6.50
CA SER A 112 -13.70 -3.23 6.17
C SER A 112 -13.98 -3.56 4.69
N MET A 113 -13.00 -4.15 4.02
CA MET A 113 -13.11 -4.69 2.66
C MET A 113 -14.25 -5.71 2.56
N GLN A 114 -14.94 -5.71 1.43
CA GLN A 114 -16.13 -6.54 1.18
C GLN A 114 -16.20 -7.00 -0.28
N SER A 115 -16.99 -8.04 -0.54
CA SER A 115 -17.25 -8.45 -1.93
C SER A 115 -17.99 -7.34 -2.70
N GLU A 116 -17.78 -7.25 -4.00
CA GLU A 116 -18.48 -6.27 -4.87
C GLU A 116 -20.00 -6.32 -4.66
N SER A 117 -20.59 -7.52 -4.62
CA SER A 117 -22.03 -7.68 -4.38
C SER A 117 -22.48 -7.14 -3.02
N THR A 118 -21.73 -7.37 -1.96
CA THR A 118 -22.04 -6.83 -0.62
C THR A 118 -21.94 -5.30 -0.63
N THR A 119 -20.93 -4.76 -1.31
CA THR A 119 -20.76 -3.31 -1.46
C THR A 119 -21.89 -2.69 -2.29
N GLU A 120 -22.33 -3.34 -3.36
CA GLU A 120 -23.49 -2.92 -4.16
C GLU A 120 -24.76 -2.80 -3.31
N THR A 121 -25.06 -3.83 -2.52
CA THR A 121 -26.19 -3.81 -1.57
C THR A 121 -26.06 -2.66 -0.58
N ALA A 122 -24.88 -2.47 0.03
CA ALA A 122 -24.66 -1.39 1.00
C ALA A 122 -24.85 0.01 0.39
N ILE A 123 -24.45 0.22 -0.86
CA ILE A 123 -24.67 1.48 -1.59
C ILE A 123 -26.17 1.74 -1.77
N THR A 124 -26.92 0.73 -2.20
CA THR A 124 -28.38 0.81 -2.39
C THR A 124 -29.09 1.06 -1.07
N ASP A 125 -28.77 0.32 -0.02
CA ASP A 125 -29.39 0.45 1.30
C ASP A 125 -29.16 1.84 1.90
N LYS A 126 -27.96 2.40 1.73
CA LYS A 126 -27.64 3.76 2.15
C LYS A 126 -28.14 4.85 1.20
N LYS A 127 -28.82 4.48 0.11
CA LYS A 127 -29.37 5.39 -0.90
C LYS A 127 -28.31 6.37 -1.45
N ILE A 128 -27.08 5.88 -1.64
CA ILE A 128 -26.01 6.69 -2.25
C ILE A 128 -26.39 6.95 -3.72
N PRO A 129 -26.43 8.21 -4.18
CA PRO A 129 -26.83 8.53 -5.55
C PRO A 129 -25.91 7.90 -6.60
N GLY A 130 -26.49 7.27 -7.62
CA GLY A 130 -25.76 6.66 -8.75
C GLY A 130 -25.97 5.15 -8.85
N ASN A 131 -25.47 4.56 -9.94
CA ASN A 131 -25.50 3.11 -10.10
C ASN A 131 -24.38 2.46 -9.25
N PRO A 132 -24.68 1.46 -8.39
CA PRO A 132 -23.68 0.87 -7.49
C PRO A 132 -22.44 0.32 -8.19
N LYS A 133 -22.60 -0.42 -9.30
CA LYS A 133 -21.48 -0.98 -10.07
C LYS A 133 -20.60 0.12 -10.65
N THR A 134 -21.23 1.16 -11.21
CA THR A 134 -20.50 2.31 -11.76
C THR A 134 -19.72 3.05 -10.67
N LEU A 135 -20.31 3.23 -9.48
CA LEU A 135 -19.64 3.89 -8.34
C LEU A 135 -18.41 3.10 -7.87
N ILE A 136 -18.55 1.78 -7.70
CA ILE A 136 -17.44 0.90 -7.34
C ILE A 136 -16.34 1.01 -8.40
N ALA A 137 -16.69 0.79 -9.68
CA ALA A 137 -15.74 0.83 -10.78
C ALA A 137 -15.14 2.22 -11.02
N PHE A 138 -15.78 3.31 -10.62
CA PHE A 138 -15.17 4.64 -10.70
C PHE A 138 -14.09 4.80 -9.62
N SER A 139 -14.37 4.34 -8.39
CA SER A 139 -13.50 4.52 -7.24
C SER A 139 -12.23 3.66 -7.25
N GLN A 140 -12.30 2.48 -7.88
CA GLN A 140 -11.26 1.46 -7.79
C GLN A 140 -11.32 0.42 -8.91
N ALA A 141 -10.32 -0.48 -8.94
CA ALA A 141 -10.34 -1.65 -9.79
C ALA A 141 -11.46 -2.61 -9.37
N VAL A 142 -12.04 -3.33 -10.34
CA VAL A 142 -13.03 -4.40 -10.12
C VAL A 142 -12.53 -5.72 -10.67
N ASN A 143 -13.12 -6.84 -10.25
CA ASN A 143 -12.70 -8.18 -10.67
C ASN A 143 -12.77 -8.35 -12.19
N ALA A 144 -13.76 -7.71 -12.84
CA ALA A 144 -13.90 -7.71 -14.29
C ALA A 144 -12.71 -7.06 -15.04
N ASP A 145 -11.94 -6.18 -14.39
CA ASP A 145 -10.74 -5.57 -14.98
C ASP A 145 -9.63 -6.62 -15.21
N TYR A 146 -9.66 -7.76 -14.51
CA TYR A 146 -8.60 -8.78 -14.52
C TYR A 146 -8.91 -10.03 -15.36
N GLY A 147 -9.74 -9.91 -16.40
CA GLY A 147 -10.13 -11.04 -17.27
C GLY A 147 -9.03 -11.62 -18.19
N ASN A 148 -7.89 -10.94 -18.34
CA ASN A 148 -6.81 -11.37 -19.26
C ASN A 148 -5.85 -12.36 -18.60
N ARG A 149 -5.70 -13.56 -19.18
CA ARG A 149 -4.79 -14.61 -18.67
C ARG A 149 -3.30 -14.25 -18.68
N SER A 150 -2.90 -13.23 -19.43
CA SER A 150 -1.51 -12.74 -19.48
C SER A 150 -1.11 -11.97 -18.23
N TYR A 151 -2.09 -11.43 -17.49
CA TYR A 151 -1.86 -10.66 -16.28
C TYR A 151 -2.61 -11.29 -15.10
N HIS A 152 -1.88 -11.58 -14.04
CA HIS A 152 -2.48 -11.96 -12.78
C HIS A 152 -2.79 -10.73 -11.93
N ARG A 153 -3.71 -10.91 -10.99
CA ARG A 153 -3.85 -10.08 -9.78
C ARG A 153 -2.62 -10.34 -8.89
N GLY A 154 -1.52 -9.67 -9.19
CA GLY A 154 -0.27 -9.80 -8.45
C GLY A 154 -0.36 -9.05 -7.13
N HIS A 155 -0.18 -9.75 -6.02
CA HIS A 155 -0.28 -9.16 -4.69
C HIS A 155 0.98 -8.34 -4.40
N LEU A 156 0.82 -7.16 -3.78
CA LEU A 156 1.96 -6.45 -3.17
C LEU A 156 2.24 -6.98 -1.76
N ASN A 157 1.20 -7.21 -0.98
CA ASN A 157 1.24 -7.98 0.25
C ASN A 157 0.83 -9.45 -0.05
N PRO A 158 1.78 -10.40 -0.16
CA PRO A 158 1.48 -11.74 -0.64
C PRO A 158 0.93 -12.65 0.46
N VAL A 159 -0.03 -13.49 0.08
CA VAL A 159 -0.64 -14.54 0.93
C VAL A 159 0.41 -15.33 1.72
N CYS A 160 1.53 -15.63 1.07
CA CYS A 160 2.55 -16.51 1.63
C CYS A 160 3.42 -15.89 2.72
N HIS A 161 3.23 -14.61 3.08
CA HIS A 161 3.92 -13.97 4.21
C HIS A 161 3.13 -14.01 5.52
N HIS A 162 1.90 -14.53 5.48
CA HIS A 162 0.96 -14.53 6.61
C HIS A 162 0.73 -15.92 7.18
N GLU A 163 0.69 -16.01 8.50
CA GLU A 163 0.47 -17.28 9.21
C GLU A 163 -1.01 -17.68 9.30
N THR A 164 -1.90 -16.74 9.62
CA THR A 164 -3.31 -17.04 9.89
C THR A 164 -4.16 -16.97 8.63
N LYS A 165 -5.21 -17.80 8.55
CA LYS A 165 -6.17 -17.75 7.44
C LYS A 165 -6.79 -16.36 7.26
N ALA A 166 -7.12 -15.66 8.35
CA ALA A 166 -7.73 -14.34 8.27
C ALA A 166 -6.76 -13.29 7.67
N ALA A 167 -5.48 -13.32 8.05
CA ALA A 167 -4.47 -12.46 7.45
C ALA A 167 -4.21 -12.80 5.98
N GLN A 168 -4.21 -14.09 5.63
CA GLN A 168 -4.15 -14.54 4.24
C GLN A 168 -5.34 -14.05 3.43
N ASP A 169 -6.56 -14.23 3.94
CA ASP A 169 -7.81 -13.80 3.30
C ASP A 169 -7.87 -12.28 3.11
N ALA A 170 -7.33 -11.50 4.05
CA ALA A 170 -7.25 -10.04 3.98
C ALA A 170 -6.37 -9.54 2.83
N THR A 171 -5.41 -10.34 2.34
CA THR A 171 -4.59 -9.95 1.19
C THR A 171 -5.35 -9.95 -0.13
N PHE A 172 -6.52 -10.61 -0.19
CA PHE A 172 -7.37 -10.69 -1.38
C PHE A 172 -8.30 -9.48 -1.50
N THR A 173 -7.73 -8.28 -1.62
CA THR A 173 -8.44 -7.04 -2.00
C THR A 173 -7.77 -6.43 -3.22
N LEU A 174 -8.54 -5.82 -4.12
CA LEU A 174 -8.00 -5.25 -5.36
C LEU A 174 -7.12 -4.02 -5.10
N THR A 175 -7.27 -3.37 -3.95
CA THR A 175 -6.38 -2.30 -3.47
C THR A 175 -5.02 -2.81 -2.96
N ASN A 176 -4.79 -4.14 -2.99
CA ASN A 176 -3.50 -4.80 -2.77
C ASN A 176 -2.95 -5.49 -4.04
N ALA A 177 -3.64 -5.35 -5.18
CA ALA A 177 -3.34 -6.06 -6.41
C ALA A 177 -2.95 -5.12 -7.54
N VAL A 178 -2.00 -5.56 -8.37
CA VAL A 178 -1.63 -4.89 -9.63
C VAL A 178 -1.60 -5.91 -10.77
N PRO A 179 -1.77 -5.50 -12.04
CA PRO A 179 -1.55 -6.36 -13.18
C PRO A 179 -0.08 -6.79 -13.26
N MET A 180 0.23 -8.00 -12.80
CA MET A 180 1.57 -8.59 -12.93
C MET A 180 1.59 -9.62 -14.04
N VAL A 181 2.60 -9.59 -14.90
CA VAL A 181 2.76 -10.59 -15.96
C VAL A 181 2.78 -11.99 -15.35
N SER A 182 1.97 -12.90 -15.93
CA SER A 182 1.65 -14.20 -15.33
C SER A 182 2.88 -15.04 -14.97
N GLY A 183 3.83 -15.17 -15.91
CA GLY A 183 5.09 -15.89 -15.72
C GLY A 183 6.06 -15.22 -14.74
N PHE A 184 6.03 -13.88 -14.64
CA PHE A 184 6.80 -13.14 -13.65
C PHE A 184 6.26 -13.40 -12.23
N ASN A 185 4.94 -13.24 -12.06
CA ASN A 185 4.26 -13.41 -10.78
C ASN A 185 4.42 -14.84 -10.23
N GLN A 186 4.15 -15.87 -11.03
CA GLN A 186 4.24 -17.27 -10.58
C GLN A 186 5.67 -17.80 -10.50
N GLY A 187 6.60 -17.18 -11.24
CA GLY A 187 8.00 -17.57 -11.31
C GLY A 187 8.88 -16.77 -10.36
N LYS A 188 9.64 -15.83 -10.91
CA LYS A 188 10.72 -15.15 -10.19
C LYS A 188 10.22 -14.30 -9.02
N TRP A 189 9.05 -13.68 -9.12
CA TRP A 189 8.48 -12.91 -8.01
C TRP A 189 8.11 -13.83 -6.84
N ARG A 190 7.38 -14.92 -7.09
CA ARG A 190 7.10 -15.95 -6.09
C ARG A 190 8.35 -16.52 -5.42
N VAL A 191 9.44 -16.73 -6.17
CA VAL A 191 10.72 -17.18 -5.61
C VAL A 191 11.30 -16.13 -4.66
N HIS A 192 11.22 -14.85 -5.01
CA HIS A 192 11.63 -13.76 -4.13
C HIS A 192 10.80 -13.70 -2.84
N GLU A 193 9.47 -13.78 -2.94
CA GLU A 193 8.57 -13.83 -1.79
C GLU A 193 8.96 -14.96 -0.82
N LYS A 194 9.15 -16.18 -1.34
CA LYS A 194 9.60 -17.32 -0.52
C LYS A 194 10.98 -17.11 0.09
N ARG A 195 11.94 -16.57 -0.68
CA ARG A 195 13.29 -16.30 -0.20
C ARG A 195 13.29 -15.30 0.95
N MET A 196 12.42 -14.29 0.93
CA MET A 196 12.32 -13.30 2.02
C MET A 196 11.97 -13.96 3.35
N ILE A 197 11.04 -14.92 3.35
CA ILE A 197 10.66 -15.70 4.55
C ILE A 197 11.91 -16.33 5.18
N GLU A 198 12.70 -17.05 4.38
CA GLU A 198 13.94 -17.70 4.85
C GLU A 198 14.99 -16.69 5.31
N GLU A 199 15.14 -15.57 4.59
CA GLU A 199 16.10 -14.53 4.93
C GLU A 199 15.78 -13.81 6.23
N THR A 200 14.53 -13.86 6.67
CA THR A 200 14.02 -13.14 7.84
C THR A 200 13.48 -14.05 8.94
N LYS A 201 13.77 -15.36 8.88
CA LYS A 201 13.26 -16.34 9.87
C LYS A 201 13.77 -16.11 11.29
N ASP A 202 14.97 -15.55 11.44
CA ASP A 202 15.60 -15.26 12.73
C ASP A 202 15.24 -13.85 13.26
N CYS A 203 14.34 -13.15 12.58
CA CYS A 203 13.88 -11.83 12.97
C CYS A 203 12.78 -11.94 14.02
N ASN A 204 12.74 -11.00 14.96
CA ASN A 204 11.59 -10.88 15.86
C ASN A 204 10.37 -10.32 15.12
N ILE A 205 10.60 -9.23 14.37
CA ILE A 205 9.60 -8.61 13.51
C ILE A 205 10.27 -8.25 12.19
N THR A 206 9.55 -8.50 11.10
CA THR A 206 9.97 -8.12 9.75
C THR A 206 8.92 -7.19 9.15
N TYR A 207 9.26 -5.91 9.05
CA TYR A 207 8.46 -4.93 8.33
C TYR A 207 8.76 -5.02 6.84
N VAL A 208 7.73 -5.05 6.01
CA VAL A 208 7.87 -5.13 4.56
C VAL A 208 7.08 -4.02 3.90
N VAL A 209 7.67 -3.39 2.89
CA VAL A 209 6.98 -2.49 1.98
C VAL A 209 7.22 -2.98 0.56
N THR A 210 6.14 -3.28 -0.14
CA THR A 210 6.16 -3.69 -1.55
C THR A 210 5.41 -2.65 -2.36
N GLY A 211 5.96 -2.19 -3.46
CA GLY A 211 5.36 -1.16 -4.30
C GLY A 211 5.67 -1.32 -5.77
N ILE A 212 5.20 -0.34 -6.53
CA ILE A 212 5.35 -0.32 -7.99
C ILE A 212 6.01 0.95 -8.49
N ILE A 213 6.42 0.89 -9.75
CA ILE A 213 6.62 2.05 -10.61
C ILE A 213 5.51 1.98 -11.68
N PRO A 214 4.58 2.95 -11.74
CA PRO A 214 3.53 2.96 -12.76
C PRO A 214 4.10 2.84 -14.18
N GLY A 215 3.34 2.18 -15.06
CA GLY A 215 3.67 2.09 -16.48
C GLY A 215 2.80 3.02 -17.33
N ASN A 216 2.95 2.91 -18.66
CA ASN A 216 2.19 3.72 -19.62
C ASN A 216 0.97 2.98 -20.18
N ASN A 217 0.85 1.66 -19.92
CA ASN A 217 -0.24 0.84 -20.41
C ASN A 217 -1.29 0.58 -19.34
N ARG A 218 -2.51 0.24 -19.76
CA ARG A 218 -3.61 -0.06 -18.85
C ARG A 218 -4.28 -1.38 -19.26
N LEU A 219 -4.56 -2.23 -18.29
CA LEU A 219 -5.36 -3.43 -18.46
C LEU A 219 -6.83 -3.01 -18.57
N ASN A 220 -7.49 -3.51 -19.62
CA ASN A 220 -8.88 -3.18 -19.96
C ASN A 220 -9.14 -1.65 -19.98
N ASN A 221 -8.14 -0.85 -20.39
CA ASN A 221 -8.14 0.61 -20.39
C ASN A 221 -8.42 1.29 -19.04
N ARG A 222 -8.43 0.55 -17.93
CA ARG A 222 -8.83 1.04 -16.61
C ARG A 222 -7.69 0.99 -15.61
N VAL A 223 -7.12 -0.19 -15.39
CA VAL A 223 -6.12 -0.44 -14.34
C VAL A 223 -4.71 -0.29 -14.89
N ASN A 224 -3.85 0.52 -14.27
CA ASN A 224 -2.48 0.70 -14.73
C ASN A 224 -1.68 -0.60 -14.66
N ILE A 225 -0.94 -0.91 -15.73
CA ILE A 225 0.03 -2.01 -15.74
C ILE A 225 1.37 -1.41 -15.29
N PRO A 226 1.90 -1.76 -14.10
CA PRO A 226 3.16 -1.21 -13.63
C PRO A 226 4.30 -1.65 -14.54
N SER A 227 5.28 -0.76 -14.74
CA SER A 227 6.51 -1.08 -15.47
C SER A 227 7.46 -1.92 -14.61
N ARG A 228 7.48 -1.65 -13.30
CA ARG A 228 8.34 -2.34 -12.34
C ARG A 228 7.62 -2.59 -11.02
N VAL A 229 8.07 -3.61 -10.31
CA VAL A 229 7.65 -3.96 -8.95
C VAL A 229 8.90 -3.98 -8.08
N TRP A 230 8.81 -3.46 -6.86
CA TRP A 230 9.89 -3.48 -5.88
C TRP A 230 9.39 -3.95 -4.53
N SER A 231 10.28 -4.53 -3.73
CA SER A 231 9.99 -4.87 -2.34
C SER A 231 11.20 -4.61 -1.47
N ALA A 232 10.97 -4.24 -0.23
CA ALA A 232 11.97 -3.89 0.75
C ALA A 232 11.56 -4.42 2.12
N TYR A 233 12.50 -4.97 2.88
CA TYR A 233 12.25 -5.44 4.23
C TYR A 233 13.22 -4.83 5.25
N CYS A 234 12.69 -4.64 6.46
CA CYS A 234 13.42 -4.24 7.65
C CYS A 234 13.19 -5.27 8.75
N CYS A 235 14.22 -6.04 9.05
CA CYS A 235 14.21 -7.07 10.07
C CYS A 235 14.83 -6.54 11.36
N VAL A 236 14.11 -6.70 12.47
CA VAL A 236 14.51 -6.19 13.79
C VAL A 236 14.56 -7.29 14.84
N ASN A 237 15.37 -7.10 15.87
CA ASN A 237 15.38 -7.95 17.05
C ASN A 237 14.29 -7.56 18.07
N ASN A 238 14.24 -8.26 19.21
CA ASN A 238 13.27 -8.04 20.29
C ASN A 238 13.30 -6.61 20.87
N ASN A 239 14.38 -5.86 20.66
CA ASN A 239 14.54 -4.48 21.11
C ASN A 239 14.21 -3.45 20.01
N GLY A 240 13.62 -3.87 18.88
CA GLY A 240 13.29 -3.01 17.75
C GLY A 240 14.50 -2.47 16.98
N LYS A 241 15.71 -3.02 17.23
CA LYS A 241 16.94 -2.60 16.54
C LYS A 241 17.07 -3.35 15.21
N PRO A 242 17.41 -2.66 14.11
CA PRO A 242 17.68 -3.30 12.83
C PRO A 242 18.79 -4.34 12.95
N VAL A 243 18.55 -5.53 12.43
CA VAL A 243 19.58 -6.59 12.35
C VAL A 243 19.94 -6.91 10.92
N LYS A 244 18.96 -6.86 10.01
CA LYS A 244 19.10 -7.14 8.58
C LYS A 244 18.06 -6.34 7.79
N SER A 245 18.41 -5.99 6.57
CA SER A 245 17.50 -5.34 5.62
C SER A 245 17.91 -5.72 4.20
N GLY A 246 16.96 -5.61 3.27
CA GLY A 246 17.18 -5.96 1.87
C GLY A 246 16.12 -5.35 0.98
N ALA A 247 16.41 -5.30 -0.32
CA ALA A 247 15.50 -4.79 -1.33
C ALA A 247 15.61 -5.54 -2.66
N VAL A 248 14.59 -5.38 -3.49
CA VAL A 248 14.56 -5.87 -4.86
C VAL A 248 13.84 -4.87 -5.73
N LEU A 249 14.28 -4.72 -6.98
CA LEU A 249 13.57 -4.01 -8.03
C LEU A 249 13.56 -4.90 -9.28
N ALA A 250 12.38 -5.07 -9.86
CA ALA A 250 12.16 -5.99 -10.97
C ALA A 250 11.30 -5.35 -12.05
N GLU A 251 11.59 -5.63 -13.31
CA GLU A 251 10.67 -5.29 -14.40
C GLU A 251 9.44 -6.21 -14.34
N ASN A 252 8.25 -5.67 -14.64
CA ASN A 252 7.01 -6.45 -14.67
C ASN A 252 6.88 -7.30 -15.95
N THR A 253 7.98 -7.91 -16.38
CA THR A 253 8.10 -8.72 -17.60
C THR A 253 9.21 -9.75 -17.46
N LYS A 254 10.36 -9.34 -16.91
CA LYS A 254 11.60 -10.14 -16.77
C LYS A 254 12.18 -10.01 -15.37
N GLY A 255 13.12 -10.92 -15.08
CA GLY A 255 13.55 -11.25 -13.72
C GLY A 255 14.00 -10.13 -12.81
N ALA A 256 13.88 -10.41 -11.51
CA ALA A 256 14.25 -9.51 -10.44
C ALA A 256 15.77 -9.24 -10.40
N VAL A 257 16.14 -7.97 -10.21
CA VAL A 257 17.48 -7.57 -9.78
C VAL A 257 17.39 -7.37 -8.27
N VAL A 258 18.09 -8.23 -7.51
CA VAL A 258 18.24 -8.03 -6.07
C VAL A 258 19.25 -6.91 -5.87
N SER A 259 18.89 -5.90 -5.08
CA SER A 259 19.76 -4.77 -4.76
C SER A 259 19.83 -4.57 -3.25
N LYS A 260 20.83 -3.82 -2.75
CA LYS A 260 20.84 -3.43 -1.34
C LYS A 260 19.71 -2.43 -1.07
N ILE A 261 19.22 -2.38 0.17
CA ILE A 261 18.16 -1.42 0.56
C ILE A 261 18.57 0.03 0.29
N GLU A 262 19.84 0.37 0.52
CA GLU A 262 20.41 1.71 0.30
C GLU A 262 20.38 2.12 -1.17
N ASP A 263 20.39 1.16 -2.08
CA ASP A 263 20.37 1.42 -3.52
C ASP A 263 18.95 1.62 -4.03
N LEU A 264 17.91 1.15 -3.32
CA LEU A 264 16.54 1.21 -3.81
C LEU A 264 16.03 2.67 -3.90
N PRO A 265 16.13 3.54 -2.87
CA PRO A 265 15.76 4.95 -3.01
C PRO A 265 16.49 5.67 -4.15
N ARG A 266 17.78 5.36 -4.36
CA ARG A 266 18.58 5.93 -5.46
C ARG A 266 18.05 5.46 -6.83
N GLN A 267 17.76 4.17 -6.97
CA GLN A 267 17.16 3.61 -8.19
C GLN A 267 15.77 4.20 -8.47
N LEU A 268 14.93 4.33 -7.44
CA LEU A 268 13.61 4.97 -7.56
C LEU A 268 13.75 6.42 -8.03
N LYS A 269 14.64 7.21 -7.42
CA LYS A 269 14.93 8.59 -7.85
C LYS A 269 15.39 8.64 -9.32
N ASN A 270 16.31 7.76 -9.70
CA ASN A 270 16.81 7.74 -11.08
C ASN A 270 15.72 7.43 -12.12
N ILE A 271 14.71 6.63 -11.77
CA ILE A 271 13.63 6.22 -12.67
C ILE A 271 12.46 7.21 -12.64
N LEU A 272 12.09 7.71 -11.46
CA LEU A 272 10.89 8.53 -11.22
C LEU A 272 11.18 10.04 -11.22
N GLY A 273 12.45 10.44 -11.35
CA GLY A 273 12.87 11.83 -11.47
C GLY A 273 13.23 12.47 -10.13
N ASN A 274 13.06 13.79 -10.01
CA ASN A 274 13.58 14.57 -8.88
C ASN A 274 12.71 14.48 -7.61
N ILE A 275 12.31 13.27 -7.22
CA ILE A 275 11.61 12.98 -5.98
C ILE A 275 12.59 12.28 -5.03
N THR A 276 12.63 12.72 -3.78
CA THR A 276 13.39 12.05 -2.74
C THR A 276 12.52 10.97 -2.12
N PHE A 277 12.98 9.72 -2.20
CA PHE A 277 12.30 8.58 -1.61
C PHE A 277 12.94 8.17 -0.30
N SER A 278 12.10 7.77 0.65
CA SER A 278 12.52 7.05 1.87
C SER A 278 11.52 5.93 2.11
N ILE A 279 12.00 4.71 2.37
CA ILE A 279 11.13 3.54 2.57
C ILE A 279 11.02 3.20 4.04
N PHE A 280 12.14 3.24 4.75
CA PHE A 280 12.22 3.02 6.19
C PHE A 280 13.02 4.14 6.84
N GLU A 281 12.71 4.44 8.09
CA GLU A 281 13.54 5.34 8.89
C GLU A 281 15.02 4.89 8.86
N ASN A 282 15.91 5.80 8.49
CA ASN A 282 17.34 5.56 8.33
C ASN A 282 17.69 4.32 7.47
N ASN A 283 16.89 4.03 6.44
CA ASN A 283 17.03 2.86 5.56
C ASN A 283 17.14 1.52 6.31
N CYS A 284 16.57 1.42 7.52
CA CYS A 284 16.71 0.26 8.39
C CYS A 284 18.19 -0.14 8.63
N GLN A 285 19.08 0.83 8.79
CA GLN A 285 20.48 0.58 9.10
C GLN A 285 20.72 0.41 10.61
N LYS A 286 21.70 -0.41 10.96
CA LYS A 286 22.24 -0.44 12.33
C LYS A 286 22.78 0.96 12.65
N ASN A 287 22.39 1.56 13.77
CA ASN A 287 23.03 2.79 14.24
C ASN A 287 24.52 2.52 14.42
N VAL A 288 25.33 2.94 13.44
CA VAL A 288 26.78 3.00 13.60
C VAL A 288 26.99 4.15 14.56
N LYS A 289 27.34 3.85 15.81
CA LYS A 289 27.85 4.88 16.71
C LYS A 289 28.94 5.60 15.93
N SER A 290 28.77 6.90 15.68
CA SER A 290 29.84 7.76 15.17
C SER A 290 31.07 7.44 16.00
N ARG A 291 32.11 6.87 15.38
CA ARG A 291 33.42 6.77 16.04
C ARG A 291 33.79 8.20 16.35
N LYS A 292 33.61 8.64 17.60
CA LYS A 292 34.34 9.80 18.11
C LYS A 292 35.80 9.45 17.80
N ALA A 293 36.41 10.23 16.92
CA ALA A 293 37.85 10.21 16.78
C ALA A 293 38.39 10.40 18.20
N ALA A 294 38.97 9.35 18.76
CA ALA A 294 39.82 9.47 19.92
C ALA A 294 41.01 10.27 19.40
N GLY A 295 40.98 11.58 19.64
CA GLY A 295 42.14 12.43 19.47
C GLY A 295 43.26 11.82 20.31
N THR A 296 44.31 11.41 19.62
CA THR A 296 45.57 10.98 20.20
C THR A 296 46.19 12.16 20.96
N ILE A 297 46.50 11.89 22.22
CA ILE A 297 47.45 12.50 23.17
C ILE A 297 48.07 13.84 22.74
#